data_AF-A0A928F264-F1
#
_entry.id   AF-A0A928F264-F1
#
_cell.length_a   1.000
_cell.length_b   1.000
_cell.length_c   1.000
_cell.angle_alpha   90.00
_cell.angle_beta   90.00
_cell.angle_gamma   90.00
#
_symmetry.space_group_name_H-M   'P 1'
#
loop_
_entity.id
_entity.type
_entity.pdbx_description
1 polymer ?
#
loop_
_entity_poly.entity_id
_entity_poly.type
_entity_poly.pdbx_seq_one_letter_code
_entity_poly.pdbx_strand_id
1 'polypeptide(L)' 'MKIRYNENKEIVEMIRKGILKKEGHCPCKREMSEDTMCMCEEFRTQIADPSFEGYCHCMLYYKEK' A
#
# COMPACT_ATOMS: atom_id res chain seq x y z
N MET A 1 -9.60 -9.46 -9.51
CA MET A 1 -8.50 -8.67 -8.94
C MET A 1 -8.21 -9.18 -7.54
N LYS A 2 -7.07 -9.85 -7.35
CA LYS A 2 -6.68 -10.41 -6.06
C LYS A 2 -5.54 -9.58 -5.49
N ILE A 3 -5.79 -8.90 -4.38
CA ILE A 3 -4.77 -8.15 -3.64
C ILE A 3 -4.43 -8.96 -2.39
N ARG A 4 -3.15 -9.17 -2.16
CA ARG A 4 -2.62 -9.85 -0.98
C ARG A 4 -1.59 -8.99 -0.28
N TYR A 5 -1.31 -9.30 0.98
CA TYR A 5 -0.17 -8.72 1.67
C TYR A 5 1.14 -9.30 1.13
N ASN A 6 2.24 -8.60 1.40
CA ASN A 6 3.59 -9.14 1.25
C ASN A 6 3.72 -10.49 1.97
N GLU A 7 4.45 -11.43 1.38
CA GLU A 7 4.75 -12.73 1.98
C GLU A 7 5.67 -12.60 3.20
N ASN A 8 6.53 -11.58 3.22
CA ASN A 8 7.35 -11.27 4.37
C ASN A 8 6.51 -10.58 5.46
N LYS A 9 6.19 -11.33 6.52
CA LYS A 9 5.39 -10.86 7.66
C LYS A 9 6.04 -9.70 8.42
N GLU A 10 7.37 -9.64 8.50
CA GLU A 10 8.06 -8.55 9.19
C GLU A 10 7.86 -7.21 8.46
N ILE A 11 7.88 -7.23 7.12
CA ILE A 11 7.55 -6.05 6.29
C ILE A 11 6.11 -5.63 6.54
N VAL A 12 5.16 -6.57 6.53
CA VAL A 12 3.74 -6.27 6.77
C VAL A 12 3.54 -5.61 8.14
N GLU A 13 4.15 -6.16 9.19
CA GLU A 13 4.08 -5.60 10.54
C GLU A 13 4.71 -4.21 10.63
N MET A 14 5.91 -4.04 10.07
CA MET A 14 6.61 -2.75 10.07
C MET A 14 5.77 -1.66 9.39
N ILE A 15 5.21 -1.94 8.21
CA ILE A 15 4.42 -0.97 7.47
C ILE A 15 3.09 -0.69 8.18
N ARG A 16 2.41 -1.70 8.73
CA ARG A 16 1.17 -1.50 9.52
C ARG A 16 1.41 -0.63 10.76
N LYS A 17 2.52 -0.84 11.47
CA LYS A 17 2.92 0.03 12.60
C LYS A 17 3.16 1.46 12.11
N GLY A 18 3.79 1.63 10.95
CA GLY A 18 3.96 2.94 10.32
C GLY A 18 2.64 3.63 9.96
N ILE A 19 1.68 2.90 9.40
CA ILE A 19 0.34 3.40 9.08
C ILE A 19 -0.38 3.88 10.35
N LEU A 20 -0.35 3.07 11.42
CA LEU A 20 -0.96 3.44 12.70
C LEU A 20 -0.35 4.71 13.28
N LYS A 21 0.99 4.86 13.21
CA LYS A 21 1.69 6.06 13.68
C LYS A 21 1.39 7.31 12.85
N LYS A 22 1.05 7.16 11.57
CA LYS A 22 0.61 8.26 10.69
C LYS A 22 -0.91 8.36 10.56
N GLU A 23 -1.65 7.90 11.57
CA GLU A 23 -3.10 8.07 11.64
C GLU A 23 -3.85 7.52 10.40
N GLY A 24 -3.37 6.40 9.83
CA GLY A 24 -3.97 5.76 8.64
C GLY A 24 -3.31 6.09 7.31
N HIS A 25 -2.39 7.06 7.26
CA HIS A 25 -1.71 7.47 6.03
C HIS A 25 -0.49 6.58 5.68
N CYS A 26 -0.10 6.52 4.40
CA CYS A 26 1.06 5.72 3.97
C CYS A 26 2.33 6.21 4.69
N PRO A 27 3.07 5.32 5.36
CA PRO A 27 4.34 5.68 5.99
C PRO A 27 5.41 6.07 4.97
N CYS A 28 5.21 5.70 3.71
CA CYS A 28 6.09 6.02 2.58
C CYS A 28 5.95 7.45 2.04
N LYS A 29 4.89 8.18 2.43
CA LYS A 29 4.65 9.55 1.98
C LYS A 29 4.99 10.52 3.11
N ARG A 30 5.45 11.72 2.77
CA ARG A 30 5.73 12.77 3.77
C ARG A 30 4.44 13.43 4.23
N GLU A 31 3.65 13.91 3.27
CA GLU A 31 2.35 14.53 3.48
C GLU A 31 1.33 13.57 4.11
N MET A 32 0.39 14.14 4.87
CA MET A 32 -0.80 13.48 5.39
C MET A 32 -2.01 14.19 4.77
N SER A 33 -2.54 13.59 3.72
CA SER A 33 -3.70 14.04 2.94
C SER A 33 -4.57 12.84 2.55
N GLU A 34 -5.78 13.10 2.04
CA GLU A 34 -6.71 12.06 1.59
C GLU A 34 -6.08 11.09 0.57
N ASP A 35 -5.22 11.59 -0.32
CA ASP A 35 -4.53 10.78 -1.33
C ASP A 35 -3.54 9.79 -0.72
N THR A 36 -3.00 10.13 0.45
CA THR A 36 -2.02 9.30 1.16
C THR A 36 -2.67 8.30 2.12
N MET A 37 -3.99 8.36 2.37
CA MET A 37 -4.69 7.38 3.20
C MET A 37 -4.52 5.96 2.64
N CYS A 38 -4.00 5.04 3.45
CA CYS A 38 -3.75 3.67 3.02
C CYS A 38 -5.10 2.94 2.80
N MET A 39 -5.37 2.32 1.65
CA MET A 39 -4.53 2.13 0.46
C MET A 39 -4.45 3.41 -0.38
N CYS A 40 -3.26 4.01 -0.54
CA CYS A 40 -3.10 5.35 -1.14
C CYS A 40 -3.62 5.41 -2.58
N GLU A 41 -3.98 6.63 -3.02
CA GLU A 41 -4.50 6.91 -4.35
C GLU A 41 -3.60 6.35 -5.45
N GLU A 42 -2.29 6.55 -5.35
CA GLU A 42 -1.31 6.02 -6.30
C GLU A 42 -1.49 4.52 -6.55
N PHE A 43 -1.65 3.72 -5.47
CA PHE A 43 -1.85 2.29 -5.63
C PHE A 43 -3.26 1.96 -6.13
N ARG A 44 -4.29 2.69 -5.68
CA ARG A 44 -5.67 2.52 -6.19
C ARG A 44 -5.74 2.77 -7.71
N THR A 45 -5.00 3.74 -8.21
CA THR A 45 -4.89 4.05 -9.64
C THR A 45 -4.11 2.99 -10.40
N GLN A 46 -2.99 2.49 -9.86
CA GLN A 46 -2.24 1.38 -10.47
C GLN A 46 -3.10 0.11 -10.61
N ILE A 47 -3.81 -0.28 -9.55
CA ILE A 47 -4.62 -1.50 -9.58
C ILE A 47 -5.89 -1.38 -10.42
N ALA A 48 -6.34 -0.15 -10.73
CA ALA A 48 -7.44 0.09 -11.68
C ALA A 48 -7.06 -0.31 -13.11
N ASP A 49 -5.77 -0.33 -13.46
CA ASP A 49 -5.29 -0.93 -14.71
C ASP A 49 -5.37 -2.47 -14.59
N PRO A 50 -6.18 -3.17 -15.40
CA PRO A 50 -6.30 -4.62 -15.37
C PRO A 50 -5.00 -5.33 -15.75
N SER A 51 -4.10 -4.67 -16.49
CA SER A 51 -2.82 -5.23 -16.93
C SER A 51 -1.72 -5.16 -15.86
N PHE A 52 -1.89 -4.29 -14.85
CA PHE A 52 -0.93 -4.13 -13.77
C PHE A 52 -0.84 -5.38 -12.90
N GLU A 53 0.37 -5.81 -12.58
CA GLU A 53 0.70 -6.85 -11.62
C GLU A 53 1.96 -6.40 -10.87
N GLY A 54 1.94 -6.44 -9.54
CA GLY A 54 3.08 -5.93 -8.79
C GLY A 54 2.74 -5.38 -7.41
N TYR A 55 3.77 -4.86 -6.75
CA TYR A 55 3.69 -4.28 -5.42
C TYR A 55 3.30 -2.81 -5.46
N CYS A 56 2.61 -2.35 -4.42
CA CYS A 56 2.59 -0.93 -4.09
C CYS A 56 4.00 -0.45 -3.69
N HIS A 57 4.26 0.86 -3.75
CA HIS A 57 5.60 1.41 -3.47
C HIS A 57 6.16 0.98 -2.10
N CYS A 58 5.35 0.96 -1.04
CA CYS A 58 5.78 0.58 0.30
C CYS A 58 5.85 -0.94 0.52
N MET A 59 5.63 -1.74 -0.53
CA MET A 59 5.68 -3.20 -0.54
C MET A 59 4.65 -3.88 0.38
N LEU A 60 3.63 -3.17 0.87
CA LEU A 60 2.61 -3.78 1.75
C LEU A 60 1.67 -4.71 0.97
N TYR A 61 1.24 -4.29 -0.22
CA TYR A 61 0.27 -5.00 -1.03
C TYR A 61 0.88 -5.44 -2.35
N TYR A 62 0.53 -6.64 -2.78
CA TYR A 62 0.79 -7.18 -4.11
C TYR A 62 -0.54 -7.40 -4.83
N LYS A 63 -0.70 -6.85 -6.04
CA LYS A 63 -1.80 -7.20 -6.93
C LYS A 63 -1.36 -8.34 -7.83
N GLU A 64 -2.09 -9.44 -7.77
CA GLU A 64 -2.00 -10.57 -8.69
C GLU A 64 -2.97 -10.32 -9.86
N LYS A 65 -2.49 -10.57 -11.09
CA LYS A 65 -3.26 -10.37 -12.32
C LYS A 65 -4.50 -11.27 -12.38
#